data_AF-G0LMK9-F1
#
_entry.id   AF-G0LMK9-F1
#
_cell.length_a   1.000
_cell.length_b   1.000
_cell.length_c   1.000
_cell.angle_alpha   90.00
_cell.angle_beta   90.00
_cell.angle_gamma   90.00
#
_symmetry.space_group_name_H-M   'P 1'
#
loop_
_entity.id
_entity.type
_entity.pdbx_description
1 polymer ?
#
loop_
_entity_poly.entity_id
_entity_poly.type
_entity_poly.pdbx_seq_one_letter_code
_entity_poly.pdbx_strand_id
1 'polypeptide(L)'
;MPSTKSPHYDVTAYLRQPYFHPTYKRLRLLIHGMGDDESKSAQQSHYKRWTSETGPFYRACAVLPLDKASDASLPNKPALEVTSGITRLVLRNLPIVLLVVLTVYVPTLAFGFIRDGRLSVSIGTPNLITIGLLVPAALIGTVWLYLIYRIVSSPLYGSQLHRSTVFFGTAIPLGIGTVYTLYDVLLVSGSAGKPAMTVQAGYFLFVLIAGHLVYDGLVIKTEHLLSRLGETSIVERAAYDEFYKEMTETLEQSYEVGPVEFPRSVMFALVVALGPLLLPFILTSFQPWEATSYVAYNLVTLFVLAVFYDVFVLIYYFVELLRRDILQYQPFHPDEHGGFRDLGRFAMRVNVILFVAGMYVAYRFYAEGVVRLSETSLSSPIAALTWGAFYIGPLVGYIGLTAFWLYHSFLRMHRKMEKGKKQQIEKNQREARETDQPYSSEFTDTRADAEPWQSLQGAPTWPIKRQSLVGVIVIDTVPIVASFVL
;
A
#
# COMPACT_ATOMS: atom_id res chain seq x y z
N MET A 1 60.29 85.16 34.35
CA MET A 1 61.32 84.11 34.46
C MET A 1 60.72 82.80 33.96
N PRO A 2 61.53 81.99 33.27
CA PRO A 2 61.16 81.10 32.15
C PRO A 2 60.73 79.71 32.68
N SER A 3 60.32 78.68 31.93
CA SER A 3 60.90 78.14 30.70
C SER A 3 60.11 76.90 30.23
N THR A 4 59.69 76.95 28.96
CA THR A 4 59.76 75.92 27.90
C THR A 4 59.65 74.41 28.19
N LYS A 5 58.77 73.73 27.43
CA LYS A 5 59.15 72.88 26.28
C LYS A 5 57.95 72.54 25.37
N SER A 6 58.12 72.80 24.08
CA SER A 6 57.37 72.35 22.89
C SER A 6 58.27 71.31 22.16
N PRO A 7 57.96 70.71 20.97
CA PRO A 7 56.73 70.54 20.18
C PRO A 7 56.52 69.07 19.72
N HIS A 8 55.39 68.75 19.07
CA HIS A 8 55.38 68.24 17.69
C HIS A 8 53.95 68.19 17.15
N TYR A 9 53.71 68.98 16.10
CA TYR A 9 52.60 68.82 15.17
C TYR A 9 53.05 67.85 14.07
N ASP A 10 52.14 67.00 13.56
CA ASP A 10 51.92 67.00 12.11
C ASP A 10 50.51 66.55 11.72
N VAL A 11 50.08 67.13 10.61
CA VAL A 11 48.76 67.21 10.02
C VAL A 11 48.71 66.22 8.84
N THR A 12 47.69 65.37 8.75
CA THR A 12 47.18 64.87 7.45
C THR A 12 45.82 64.19 7.60
N ALA A 13 44.77 64.99 7.44
CA ALA A 13 43.75 64.86 6.40
C ALA A 13 43.52 63.47 5.72
N TYR A 14 42.24 63.07 5.71
CA TYR A 14 41.53 62.34 4.65
C TYR A 14 41.88 60.85 4.40
N LEU A 15 40.99 59.94 4.84
CA LEU A 15 40.12 59.10 3.98
C LEU A 15 39.54 57.87 4.70
N ARG A 16 38.24 57.65 4.49
CA ARG A 16 37.51 56.36 4.50
C ARG A 16 37.41 55.58 5.82
N GLN A 17 36.28 55.74 6.50
CA GLN A 17 35.59 54.59 7.11
C GLN A 17 34.18 54.48 6.54
N PRO A 18 33.85 53.42 5.79
CA PRO A 18 32.46 53.12 5.46
C PRO A 18 31.81 52.43 6.68
N TYR A 19 30.66 52.98 7.10
CA TYR A 19 29.69 52.29 7.93
C TYR A 19 29.24 51.00 7.21
N PHE A 20 29.70 49.84 7.67
CA PHE A 20 29.18 48.55 7.21
C PHE A 20 28.11 48.05 8.19
N HIS A 21 26.85 48.13 7.76
CA HIS A 21 25.67 47.60 8.43
C HIS A 21 25.69 46.05 8.48
N PRO A 22 25.11 45.39 9.50
CA PRO A 22 25.25 43.94 9.74
C PRO A 22 24.34 43.05 8.87
N THR A 23 23.74 43.56 7.80
CA THR A 23 22.65 42.86 7.09
C THR A 23 23.10 41.88 6.01
N TYR A 24 24.37 41.90 5.59
CA TYR A 24 24.83 41.07 4.47
C TYR A 24 25.41 39.69 4.84
N LYS A 25 25.67 39.42 6.12
CA LYS A 25 26.17 38.09 6.55
C LYS A 25 25.05 37.04 6.66
N ARG A 26 23.78 37.46 6.72
CA ARG A 26 22.60 36.55 6.73
C ARG A 26 22.17 36.10 5.33
N LEU A 27 22.39 36.91 4.29
CA LEU A 27 21.99 36.52 2.92
C LEU A 27 22.96 35.52 2.26
N ARG A 28 24.25 35.55 2.61
CA ARG A 28 25.23 34.60 2.03
C ARG A 28 25.13 33.18 2.60
N LEU A 29 24.56 33.02 3.79
CA LEU A 29 24.24 31.72 4.39
C LEU A 29 22.90 31.13 3.89
N LEU A 30 22.01 31.95 3.35
CA LEU A 30 20.75 31.49 2.75
C LEU A 30 20.92 30.99 1.30
N ILE A 31 21.89 31.51 0.55
CA ILE A 31 22.07 31.15 -0.88
C ILE A 31 22.98 29.93 -1.09
N HIS A 32 23.80 29.55 -0.10
CA HIS A 32 24.63 28.33 -0.16
C HIS A 32 24.09 27.12 0.64
N GLY A 33 22.96 27.29 1.36
CA GLY A 33 22.28 26.20 2.08
C GLY A 33 21.05 25.61 1.36
N MET A 34 20.63 26.20 0.24
CA MET A 34 19.34 25.88 -0.39
C MET A 34 19.40 24.86 -1.54
N GLY A 35 20.59 24.39 -1.93
CA GLY A 35 20.77 23.48 -3.08
C GLY A 35 20.76 21.99 -2.75
N ASP A 36 21.37 21.59 -1.63
CA ASP A 36 21.64 20.17 -1.34
C ASP A 36 20.81 19.59 -0.18
N ASP A 37 20.35 20.43 0.75
CA ASP A 37 19.52 19.99 1.88
C ASP A 37 18.03 19.92 1.54
N GLU A 38 17.52 20.68 0.57
CA GLU A 38 16.12 20.53 0.11
C GLU A 38 15.90 19.25 -0.71
N SER A 39 16.90 18.81 -1.49
CA SER A 39 16.80 17.55 -2.24
C SER A 39 16.94 16.33 -1.31
N LYS A 40 17.85 16.40 -0.33
CA LYS A 40 18.02 15.37 0.71
C LYS A 40 16.87 15.36 1.71
N SER A 41 16.31 16.51 2.10
CA SER A 41 15.11 16.57 2.96
C SER A 41 13.82 16.25 2.19
N ALA A 42 13.73 16.52 0.89
CA ALA A 42 12.64 16.04 0.05
C ALA A 42 12.71 14.50 -0.10
N GLN A 43 13.88 13.92 -0.37
CA GLN A 43 14.05 12.47 -0.45
C GLN A 43 13.89 11.77 0.91
N GLN A 44 14.45 12.33 1.98
CA GLN A 44 14.25 11.82 3.35
C GLN A 44 12.79 12.01 3.82
N SER A 45 12.11 13.09 3.44
CA SER A 45 10.70 13.31 3.80
C SER A 45 9.77 12.42 3.01
N HIS A 46 10.04 12.10 1.74
CA HIS A 46 9.22 11.15 1.00
C HIS A 46 9.29 9.76 1.63
N TYR A 47 10.47 9.27 2.03
CA TYR A 47 10.61 7.97 2.71
C TYR A 47 10.09 7.98 4.16
N LYS A 48 10.38 9.02 4.97
CA LYS A 48 9.78 9.19 6.32
C LYS A 48 8.25 9.29 6.27
N ARG A 49 7.68 9.87 5.21
CA ARG A 49 6.23 10.01 5.01
C ARG A 49 5.52 8.69 4.73
N TRP A 50 6.25 7.63 4.36
CA TRP A 50 5.75 6.25 4.34
C TRP A 50 6.08 5.47 5.64
N THR A 51 7.02 5.96 6.48
CA THR A 51 7.68 5.17 7.53
C THR A 51 7.70 5.75 8.97
N SER A 52 7.14 6.93 9.26
CA SER A 52 6.94 7.40 10.65
C SER A 52 5.47 7.35 11.07
N GLU A 53 5.11 6.93 12.28
CA GLU A 53 5.91 6.89 13.53
C GLU A 53 6.29 5.50 14.07
N THR A 54 5.91 4.39 13.43
CA THR A 54 6.15 3.02 13.94
C THR A 54 7.09 2.14 13.08
N GLY A 55 7.65 2.66 11.99
CA GLY A 55 8.64 1.98 11.14
C GLY A 55 8.08 1.46 9.79
N PRO A 56 8.85 0.66 9.04
CA PRO A 56 8.46 0.14 7.72
C PRO A 56 7.17 -0.69 7.75
N PHE A 57 6.40 -0.66 6.65
CA PHE A 57 5.06 -1.26 6.51
C PHE A 57 4.98 -2.74 6.93
N TYR A 58 6.06 -3.51 6.72
CA TYR A 58 6.10 -4.91 7.09
C TYR A 58 6.15 -5.18 8.61
N ARG A 59 6.39 -4.15 9.44
CA ARG A 59 6.45 -4.28 10.90
C ARG A 59 5.08 -4.36 11.56
N ALA A 60 4.04 -3.89 10.90
CA ALA A 60 2.67 -4.01 11.38
C ALA A 60 2.17 -5.46 11.29
N CYS A 61 2.75 -6.24 10.38
CA CYS A 61 2.47 -7.67 10.19
C CYS A 61 3.67 -8.51 10.65
N ALA A 62 3.61 -9.83 10.47
CA ALA A 62 4.65 -10.77 10.93
C ALA A 62 4.73 -10.94 12.45
N VAL A 63 3.60 -10.70 13.13
CA VAL A 63 3.43 -11.08 14.54
C VAL A 63 3.41 -12.60 14.60
N LEU A 64 4.19 -13.22 15.49
CA LEU A 64 4.08 -14.66 15.73
C LEU A 64 2.73 -14.94 16.43
N PRO A 65 2.03 -16.06 16.18
CA PRO A 65 0.76 -16.37 16.85
C PRO A 65 0.83 -16.46 18.38
N LEU A 66 2.04 -16.34 18.96
CA LEU A 66 2.32 -16.32 20.39
C LEU A 66 2.64 -14.91 20.94
N ASP A 67 2.71 -13.88 20.10
CA ASP A 67 2.84 -12.49 20.55
C ASP A 67 1.48 -12.04 21.13
N LYS A 68 1.42 -11.96 22.47
CA LYS A 68 0.25 -11.52 23.25
C LYS A 68 -0.16 -10.04 23.04
N ALA A 69 0.27 -9.40 21.95
CA ALA A 69 -0.20 -8.07 21.59
C ALA A 69 -1.65 -8.16 21.08
N SER A 70 -2.57 -8.59 21.93
CA SER A 70 -3.99 -8.49 21.64
C SER A 70 -4.29 -7.03 21.32
N ASP A 71 -4.87 -6.75 20.14
CA ASP A 71 -5.38 -5.41 19.82
C ASP A 71 -6.47 -4.98 20.85
N ALA A 72 -6.92 -5.91 21.72
CA ALA A 72 -7.80 -5.63 22.85
C ALA A 72 -7.16 -4.83 24.00
N SER A 73 -5.85 -4.56 24.00
CA SER A 73 -5.20 -3.74 25.04
C SER A 73 -4.93 -2.29 24.65
N LEU A 74 -5.39 -1.84 23.48
CA LEU A 74 -5.34 -0.42 23.12
C LEU A 74 -6.57 0.28 23.75
N PRO A 75 -6.39 1.25 24.66
CA PRO A 75 -7.50 1.92 25.35
C PRO A 75 -8.44 2.72 24.42
N ASN A 76 -8.10 2.86 23.14
CA ASN A 76 -8.87 3.55 22.10
C ASN A 76 -8.94 2.71 20.81
N LYS A 77 -9.54 1.51 20.88
CA LYS A 77 -9.82 0.74 19.67
C LYS A 77 -10.93 1.46 18.87
N PRO A 78 -10.72 1.78 17.58
CA PRO A 78 -11.79 2.36 16.76
C PRO A 78 -12.96 1.38 16.66
N ALA A 79 -14.19 1.90 16.68
CA ALA A 79 -15.39 1.07 16.52
C ALA A 79 -15.42 0.41 15.13
N LEU A 80 -14.94 1.14 14.11
CA LEU A 80 -14.81 0.63 12.76
C LEU A 80 -13.74 -0.47 12.64
N GLU A 81 -14.15 -1.66 12.22
CA GLU A 81 -13.27 -2.72 11.73
C GLU A 81 -13.44 -2.92 10.22
N VAL A 82 -12.43 -2.56 9.43
CA VAL A 82 -12.46 -2.74 7.96
C VAL A 82 -12.38 -4.22 7.59
N THR A 83 -11.59 -4.98 8.35
CA THR A 83 -11.50 -6.43 8.28
C THR A 83 -11.65 -6.99 9.68
N SER A 84 -12.52 -8.00 9.85
CA SER A 84 -12.84 -8.60 11.14
C SER A 84 -12.54 -10.10 11.15
N GLY A 85 -12.44 -10.67 12.36
CA GLY A 85 -12.30 -12.11 12.58
C GLY A 85 -11.08 -12.74 11.89
N ILE A 86 -11.34 -13.81 11.12
CA ILE A 86 -10.30 -14.65 10.51
C ILE A 86 -9.48 -13.88 9.46
N THR A 87 -10.09 -13.00 8.66
CA THR A 87 -9.36 -12.27 7.61
C THR A 87 -8.34 -11.30 8.21
N ARG A 88 -8.70 -10.57 9.27
CA ARG A 88 -7.78 -9.72 10.04
C ARG A 88 -6.63 -10.53 10.65
N LEU A 89 -6.95 -11.68 11.23
CA LEU A 89 -5.95 -12.58 11.83
C LEU A 89 -4.96 -13.11 10.78
N VAL A 90 -5.45 -13.54 9.62
CA VAL A 90 -4.60 -14.02 8.53
C VAL A 90 -3.74 -12.89 7.96
N LEU A 91 -4.28 -11.69 7.74
CA LEU A 91 -3.51 -10.52 7.28
C LEU A 91 -2.38 -10.17 8.26
N ARG A 92 -2.66 -10.18 9.56
CA ARG A 92 -1.68 -9.90 10.61
C ARG A 92 -0.53 -10.91 10.65
N ASN A 93 -0.85 -12.20 10.42
CA ASN A 93 0.09 -13.32 10.46
C ASN A 93 0.52 -13.79 9.05
N LEU A 94 0.34 -12.95 8.03
CA LEU A 94 0.41 -13.36 6.63
C LEU A 94 1.71 -14.08 6.23
N PRO A 95 2.92 -13.63 6.64
CA PRO A 95 4.15 -14.35 6.32
C PRO A 95 4.15 -15.80 6.83
N ILE A 96 3.59 -16.02 8.01
CA ILE A 96 3.57 -17.33 8.67
C ILE A 96 2.55 -18.22 7.96
N VAL A 97 1.37 -17.68 7.66
CA VAL A 97 0.35 -18.40 6.89
C VAL A 97 0.91 -18.79 5.52
N LEU A 98 1.59 -17.87 4.83
CA LEU A 98 2.25 -18.17 3.56
C LEU A 98 3.38 -19.19 3.71
N LEU A 99 4.19 -19.15 4.78
CA LEU A 99 5.17 -20.20 5.05
C LEU A 99 4.51 -21.56 5.21
N VAL A 100 3.44 -21.66 6.00
CA VAL A 100 2.69 -22.91 6.17
C VAL A 100 2.17 -23.41 4.83
N VAL A 101 1.55 -22.53 4.02
CA VAL A 101 1.08 -22.89 2.68
C VAL A 101 2.24 -23.35 1.80
N LEU A 102 3.37 -22.64 1.79
CA LEU A 102 4.55 -22.99 0.99
C LEU A 102 5.18 -24.32 1.43
N THR A 103 5.17 -24.64 2.73
CA THR A 103 5.67 -25.94 3.23
C THR A 103 4.84 -27.12 2.76
N VAL A 104 3.57 -26.91 2.41
CA VAL A 104 2.71 -27.94 1.78
C VAL A 104 2.85 -27.88 0.26
N TYR A 105 2.77 -26.69 -0.31
CA TYR A 105 2.73 -26.44 -1.75
C TYR A 105 4.04 -26.83 -2.47
N VAL A 106 5.20 -26.41 -1.96
CA VAL A 106 6.48 -26.63 -2.65
C VAL A 106 6.85 -28.12 -2.70
N PRO A 107 6.79 -28.89 -1.59
CA PRO A 107 7.13 -30.32 -1.65
C PRO A 107 6.16 -31.14 -2.50
N THR A 108 4.86 -30.85 -2.44
CA THR A 108 3.85 -31.56 -3.25
C THR A 108 4.02 -31.27 -4.74
N LEU A 109 4.34 -30.02 -5.10
CA LEU A 109 4.69 -29.65 -6.46
C LEU A 109 6.00 -30.33 -6.91
N ALA A 110 7.04 -30.30 -6.08
CA ALA A 110 8.33 -30.93 -6.39
C ALA A 110 8.18 -32.42 -6.65
N PHE A 111 7.37 -33.10 -5.85
CA PHE A 111 7.08 -34.53 -6.02
C PHE A 111 6.44 -34.82 -7.38
N GLY A 112 5.47 -34.00 -7.81
CA GLY A 112 4.89 -34.10 -9.15
C GLY A 112 5.95 -33.98 -10.25
N PHE A 113 6.83 -32.97 -10.16
CA PHE A 113 7.89 -32.75 -11.15
C PHE A 113 8.94 -33.88 -11.19
N ILE A 114 9.25 -34.48 -10.04
CA ILE A 114 10.16 -35.65 -9.97
C ILE A 114 9.52 -36.85 -10.67
N ARG A 115 8.24 -37.13 -10.39
CA ARG A 115 7.50 -38.23 -11.00
C ARG A 115 7.37 -38.08 -12.51
N ASP A 116 7.16 -36.86 -12.98
CA ASP A 116 7.09 -36.54 -14.41
C ASP A 116 8.45 -36.56 -15.11
N GLY A 117 9.54 -36.89 -14.39
CA GLY A 117 10.90 -36.93 -14.92
C GLY A 117 11.47 -35.55 -15.25
N ARG A 118 10.77 -34.47 -14.87
CA ARG A 118 11.21 -33.07 -15.08
C ARG A 118 12.30 -32.66 -14.09
N LEU A 119 12.39 -33.33 -12.95
CA LEU A 119 13.42 -33.14 -11.94
C LEU A 119 14.13 -34.47 -11.68
N SER A 120 15.38 -34.61 -12.12
CA SER A 120 16.17 -35.81 -11.86
C SER A 120 16.80 -35.73 -10.46
N VAL A 121 16.02 -36.06 -9.43
CA VAL A 121 16.58 -36.32 -8.10
C VAL A 121 16.76 -37.82 -7.99
N SER A 122 17.99 -38.26 -7.68
CA SER A 122 18.28 -39.66 -7.37
C SER A 122 17.67 -40.00 -6.01
N ILE A 123 16.35 -40.12 -5.97
CA ILE A 123 15.64 -40.65 -4.82
C ILE A 123 15.60 -42.16 -5.05
N GLY A 124 16.37 -42.89 -4.24
CA GLY A 124 16.32 -44.35 -4.25
C GLY A 124 14.87 -44.81 -4.12
N THR A 125 14.50 -45.86 -4.85
CA THR A 125 13.13 -46.39 -4.85
C THR A 125 12.68 -46.63 -3.41
N PRO A 126 11.54 -46.04 -2.98
CA PRO A 126 11.11 -46.13 -1.60
C PRO A 126 10.77 -47.59 -1.29
N ASN A 127 11.61 -48.22 -0.49
CA ASN A 127 11.35 -49.53 0.11
C ASN A 127 10.57 -49.33 1.43
N LEU A 128 9.86 -50.36 1.89
CA LEU A 128 9.09 -50.33 3.16
C LEU A 128 9.94 -49.84 4.36
N ILE A 129 11.25 -50.09 4.30
CA ILE A 129 12.24 -49.63 5.28
C ILE A 129 12.46 -48.11 5.21
N THR A 130 12.55 -47.50 4.02
CA THR A 130 12.65 -46.04 3.87
C THR A 130 11.36 -45.33 4.29
N ILE A 131 10.19 -45.92 4.02
CA ILE A 131 8.90 -45.38 4.48
C ILE A 131 8.79 -45.47 6.02
N GLY A 132 9.22 -46.60 6.60
CA GLY A 132 9.25 -46.80 8.05
C GLY A 132 10.24 -45.88 8.78
N LEU A 133 11.36 -45.51 8.14
CA LEU A 133 12.35 -44.55 8.66
C LEU A 133 11.93 -43.09 8.47
N LEU A 134 11.06 -42.79 7.50
CA LEU A 134 10.57 -41.45 7.21
C LEU A 134 9.77 -40.85 8.36
N VAL A 135 8.95 -41.67 9.05
CA VAL A 135 8.14 -41.21 10.20
C VAL A 135 9.02 -40.76 11.37
N PRO A 136 9.95 -41.58 11.92
CA PRO A 136 10.84 -41.14 12.98
C PRO A 136 11.82 -40.05 12.51
N ALA A 137 12.30 -40.08 11.26
CA ALA A 137 13.14 -39.00 10.73
C ALA A 137 12.39 -37.66 10.63
N ALA A 138 11.12 -37.68 10.20
CA ALA A 138 10.27 -36.50 10.20
C ALA A 138 10.00 -36.00 11.62
N LEU A 139 9.77 -36.91 12.57
CA LEU A 139 9.52 -36.55 13.97
C LEU A 139 10.76 -35.95 14.63
N ILE A 140 11.93 -36.56 14.45
CA ILE A 140 13.23 -36.03 14.89
C ILE A 140 13.53 -34.70 14.22
N GLY A 141 13.32 -34.60 12.90
CA GLY A 141 13.51 -33.36 12.13
C GLY A 141 12.59 -32.23 12.60
N THR A 142 11.33 -32.55 12.92
CA THR A 142 10.35 -31.58 13.44
C THR A 142 10.74 -31.11 14.83
N VAL A 143 11.16 -32.02 15.72
CA VAL A 143 11.65 -31.67 17.07
C VAL A 143 12.92 -30.82 16.97
N TRP A 144 13.85 -31.18 16.08
CA TRP A 144 15.10 -30.43 15.88
C TRP A 144 14.84 -29.03 15.31
N LEU A 145 13.98 -28.91 14.29
CA LEU A 145 13.55 -27.63 13.75
C LEU A 145 12.82 -26.78 14.79
N TYR A 146 11.97 -27.39 15.63
CA TYR A 146 11.32 -26.71 16.75
C TYR A 146 12.33 -26.20 17.78
N LEU A 147 13.36 -26.98 18.10
CA LEU A 147 14.43 -26.56 19.00
C LEU A 147 15.27 -25.42 18.40
N ILE A 148 15.64 -25.49 17.12
CA ILE A 148 16.30 -24.37 16.42
C ILE A 148 15.43 -23.13 16.43
N TYR A 149 14.15 -23.29 16.06
CA TYR A 149 13.18 -22.22 16.11
C TYR A 149 13.15 -21.60 17.51
N ARG A 150 13.11 -22.40 18.58
CA ARG A 150 13.08 -21.91 19.97
C ARG A 150 14.38 -21.21 20.36
N ILE A 151 15.54 -21.74 19.98
CA ILE A 151 16.86 -21.17 20.28
C ILE A 151 17.07 -19.85 19.54
N VAL A 152 16.67 -19.77 18.27
CA VAL A 152 16.78 -18.55 17.44
C VAL A 152 15.72 -17.52 17.82
N SER A 153 14.50 -17.96 18.13
CA SER A 153 13.42 -17.05 18.53
C SER A 153 13.60 -16.51 19.94
N SER A 154 14.14 -17.27 20.90
CA SER A 154 14.32 -16.85 22.30
C SER A 154 15.05 -15.50 22.48
N PRO A 155 16.16 -15.19 21.77
CA PRO A 155 16.80 -13.87 21.83
C PRO A 155 16.12 -12.82 20.94
N LEU A 156 15.29 -13.24 19.99
CA LEU A 156 14.57 -12.35 19.07
C LEU A 156 13.18 -11.94 19.58
N TYR A 157 12.62 -12.68 20.57
CA TYR A 157 11.36 -12.38 21.24
C TYR A 157 11.42 -10.99 21.88
N GLY A 158 10.60 -10.07 21.37
CA GLY A 158 10.57 -8.65 21.78
C GLY A 158 11.46 -7.69 20.97
N SER A 159 12.40 -8.19 20.15
CA SER A 159 13.23 -7.34 19.29
C SER A 159 12.51 -7.03 17.98
N GLN A 160 12.66 -5.81 17.42
CA GLN A 160 12.10 -5.47 16.09
C GLN A 160 12.70 -6.31 14.94
N LEU A 161 13.74 -7.11 15.22
CA LEU A 161 14.46 -7.91 14.22
C LEU A 161 13.68 -9.15 13.76
N HIS A 162 12.90 -9.80 14.63
CA HIS A 162 12.16 -11.01 14.24
C HIS A 162 11.19 -10.77 13.07
N ARG A 163 10.47 -9.64 13.08
CA ARG A 163 9.51 -9.28 12.03
C ARG A 163 10.20 -9.09 10.69
N SER A 164 11.34 -8.41 10.69
CA SER A 164 12.18 -8.24 9.51
C SER A 164 12.69 -9.59 9.00
N THR A 165 13.20 -10.46 9.87
CA THR A 165 13.71 -11.77 9.47
C THR A 165 12.62 -12.65 8.85
N VAL A 166 11.42 -12.70 9.44
CA VAL A 166 10.30 -13.48 8.90
C VAL A 166 9.82 -12.92 7.56
N PHE A 167 9.70 -11.60 7.44
CA PHE A 167 9.29 -10.95 6.20
C PHE A 167 10.33 -11.14 5.08
N PHE A 168 11.62 -10.84 5.33
CA PHE A 168 12.64 -10.99 4.29
C PHE A 168 12.97 -12.46 4.00
N GLY A 169 12.89 -13.33 5.00
CA GLY A 169 13.03 -14.78 4.83
C GLY A 169 11.94 -15.40 3.94
N THR A 170 10.77 -14.77 3.85
CA THR A 170 9.70 -15.16 2.93
C THR A 170 9.78 -14.42 1.59
N ALA A 171 9.99 -13.11 1.61
CA ALA A 171 9.99 -12.28 0.43
C ALA A 171 11.16 -12.55 -0.52
N ILE A 172 12.38 -12.77 0.00
CA ILE A 172 13.59 -12.95 -0.84
C ILE A 172 13.49 -14.23 -1.68
N PRO A 173 13.20 -15.42 -1.12
CA PRO A 173 13.06 -16.63 -1.94
C PRO A 173 11.95 -16.51 -3.00
N LEU A 174 10.82 -15.91 -2.64
CA LEU A 174 9.71 -15.67 -3.57
C LEU A 174 10.12 -14.68 -4.68
N GLY A 175 10.86 -13.62 -4.33
CA GLY A 175 11.43 -12.67 -5.28
C GLY A 175 12.40 -13.33 -6.26
N ILE A 176 13.32 -14.16 -5.76
CA ILE A 176 14.25 -14.92 -6.60
C ILE A 176 13.48 -15.83 -7.57
N GLY A 177 12.48 -16.58 -7.08
CA GLY A 177 11.64 -17.44 -7.93
C GLY A 177 10.86 -16.66 -8.99
N THR A 178 10.37 -15.46 -8.64
CA THR A 178 9.65 -14.57 -9.57
C THR A 178 10.58 -14.08 -10.68
N VAL A 179 11.76 -13.57 -10.31
CA VAL A 179 12.76 -13.09 -11.27
C VAL A 179 13.27 -14.23 -12.15
N TYR A 180 13.54 -15.40 -11.57
CA TYR A 180 13.95 -16.58 -12.33
C TYR A 180 12.89 -17.00 -13.36
N THR A 181 11.60 -16.97 -12.98
CA THR A 181 10.51 -17.29 -13.91
C THR A 181 10.48 -16.31 -15.09
N LEU A 182 10.61 -15.01 -14.83
CA LEU A 182 10.66 -14.01 -15.90
C LEU A 182 11.90 -14.18 -16.78
N TYR A 183 13.06 -14.43 -16.17
CA TYR A 183 14.30 -14.70 -16.89
C TYR A 183 14.15 -15.92 -17.82
N ASP A 184 13.59 -17.02 -17.31
CA ASP A 184 13.37 -18.23 -18.08
C ASP A 184 12.43 -17.99 -19.27
N VAL A 185 11.29 -17.34 -19.04
CA VAL A 185 10.30 -17.06 -20.09
C VAL A 185 10.82 -16.07 -21.13
N LEU A 186 11.51 -14.99 -20.72
CA LEU A 186 11.93 -13.93 -21.63
C LEU A 186 13.21 -14.26 -22.39
N LEU A 187 14.15 -14.99 -21.79
CA LEU A 187 15.51 -15.14 -22.34
C LEU A 187 15.93 -16.58 -22.65
N VAL A 188 15.37 -17.59 -21.98
CA VAL A 188 15.84 -18.98 -22.11
C VAL A 188 14.87 -19.82 -22.94
N SER A 189 13.67 -20.01 -22.41
CA SER A 189 12.68 -20.93 -22.95
C SER A 189 11.76 -20.24 -23.96
N GLY A 190 11.66 -18.91 -23.92
CA GLY A 190 10.78 -18.13 -24.80
C GLY A 190 9.30 -18.44 -24.58
N SER A 191 8.45 -18.03 -25.52
CA SER A 191 7.02 -18.34 -25.47
C SER A 191 6.73 -19.84 -25.63
N ALA A 192 7.62 -20.62 -26.27
CA ALA A 192 7.44 -22.05 -26.53
C ALA A 192 7.84 -22.99 -25.36
N GLY A 193 8.31 -22.42 -24.25
CA GLY A 193 8.67 -23.17 -23.05
C GLY A 193 7.46 -23.76 -22.31
N LYS A 194 7.72 -24.71 -21.39
CA LYS A 194 6.71 -25.09 -20.39
C LYS A 194 6.77 -24.11 -19.22
N PRO A 195 5.65 -23.82 -18.54
CA PRO A 195 5.68 -22.98 -17.34
C PRO A 195 6.70 -23.49 -16.31
N ALA A 196 7.52 -22.57 -15.80
CA ALA A 196 8.51 -22.87 -14.77
C ALA A 196 7.82 -23.36 -13.49
N MET A 197 8.49 -24.23 -12.72
CA MET A 197 8.00 -24.69 -11.42
C MET A 197 7.75 -23.52 -10.45
N THR A 198 8.48 -22.43 -10.63
CA THR A 198 8.45 -21.22 -9.80
C THR A 198 7.38 -20.20 -10.19
N VAL A 199 6.52 -20.48 -11.18
CA VAL A 199 5.50 -19.52 -11.65
C VAL A 199 4.58 -19.01 -10.54
N GLN A 200 4.25 -19.83 -9.54
CA GLN A 200 3.42 -19.38 -8.42
C GLN A 200 4.19 -18.54 -7.38
N ALA A 201 5.52 -18.43 -7.48
CA ALA A 201 6.30 -17.57 -6.59
C ALA A 201 5.90 -16.10 -6.74
N GLY A 202 5.60 -15.64 -7.96
CA GLY A 202 5.12 -14.28 -8.20
C GLY A 202 3.75 -14.02 -7.58
N TYR A 203 2.85 -15.02 -7.58
CA TYR A 203 1.57 -14.93 -6.89
C TYR A 203 1.75 -14.82 -5.37
N PHE A 204 2.52 -15.72 -4.76
CA PHE A 204 2.75 -15.66 -3.32
C PHE A 204 3.51 -14.39 -2.89
N LEU A 205 4.43 -13.88 -3.73
CA LEU A 205 5.09 -12.60 -3.49
C LEU A 205 4.11 -11.43 -3.54
N PHE A 206 3.22 -11.42 -4.54
CA PHE A 206 2.15 -10.45 -4.66
C PHE A 206 1.27 -10.46 -3.41
N VAL A 207 0.77 -11.63 -3.00
CA VAL A 207 -0.06 -11.78 -1.80
C VAL A 207 0.68 -11.28 -0.57
N LEU A 208 1.96 -11.63 -0.41
CA LEU A 208 2.78 -11.17 0.70
C LEU A 208 2.86 -9.63 0.71
N ILE A 209 3.34 -8.99 -0.36
CA ILE A 209 3.55 -7.54 -0.38
C ILE A 209 2.22 -6.79 -0.29
N ALA A 210 1.26 -7.13 -1.13
CA ALA A 210 -0.05 -6.46 -1.17
C ALA A 210 -0.80 -6.65 0.14
N GLY A 211 -0.78 -7.85 0.73
CA GLY A 211 -1.43 -8.11 2.01
C GLY A 211 -0.84 -7.29 3.16
N HIS A 212 0.48 -7.07 3.19
CA HIS A 212 1.09 -6.18 4.19
C HIS A 212 0.69 -4.72 3.98
N LEU A 213 0.65 -4.27 2.72
CA LEU A 213 0.22 -2.91 2.38
C LEU A 213 -1.26 -2.69 2.71
N VAL A 214 -2.11 -3.69 2.50
CA VAL A 214 -3.54 -3.66 2.87
C VAL A 214 -3.68 -3.61 4.39
N TYR A 215 -2.99 -4.46 5.13
CA TYR A 215 -3.11 -4.47 6.59
C TYR A 215 -2.59 -3.19 7.26
N ASP A 216 -1.37 -2.76 6.92
CA ASP A 216 -0.81 -1.52 7.48
C ASP A 216 -1.57 -0.28 6.96
N GLY A 217 -1.80 -0.21 5.65
CA GLY A 217 -2.31 0.98 4.98
C GLY A 217 -3.83 1.14 5.07
N LEU A 218 -4.58 0.07 4.82
CA LEU A 218 -6.04 0.09 4.70
C LEU A 218 -6.74 -0.36 6.00
N VAL A 219 -6.23 -1.37 6.69
CA VAL A 219 -6.84 -1.79 7.96
C VAL A 219 -6.46 -0.81 9.05
N ILE A 220 -5.21 -0.81 9.51
CA ILE A 220 -4.82 -0.03 10.70
C ILE A 220 -4.95 1.48 10.47
N LYS A 221 -4.28 2.01 9.44
CA LYS A 221 -4.17 3.46 9.27
C LYS A 221 -5.43 4.11 8.72
N THR A 222 -6.36 3.36 8.10
CA THR A 222 -7.63 3.93 7.62
C THR A 222 -8.71 3.84 8.69
N GLU A 223 -8.77 2.76 9.47
CA GLU A 223 -9.63 2.68 10.66
C GLU A 223 -9.39 3.89 11.58
N HIS A 224 -8.11 4.18 11.85
CA HIS A 224 -7.70 5.32 12.68
C HIS A 224 -8.00 6.68 12.03
N LEU A 225 -7.82 6.80 10.71
CA LEU A 225 -8.16 8.02 9.97
C LEU A 225 -9.66 8.30 10.03
N LEU A 226 -10.49 7.29 9.77
CA LEU A 226 -11.94 7.42 9.75
C LEU A 226 -12.50 7.66 11.16
N SER A 227 -11.93 7.02 12.20
CA SER A 227 -12.37 7.28 13.57
C SER A 227 -12.06 8.71 14.02
N ARG A 228 -10.93 9.29 13.59
CA ARG A 228 -10.54 10.66 13.97
C ARG A 228 -11.15 11.75 13.10
N LEU A 229 -11.64 11.41 11.90
CA LEU A 229 -12.15 12.42 10.98
C LEU A 229 -13.30 13.23 11.60
N GLY A 230 -14.19 12.60 12.38
CA GLY A 230 -15.29 13.29 13.08
C GLY A 230 -14.85 14.26 14.18
N GLU A 231 -13.61 14.15 14.67
CA GLU A 231 -13.02 15.08 15.62
C GLU A 231 -12.39 16.30 14.92
N THR A 232 -12.23 16.25 13.60
CA THR A 232 -11.66 17.34 12.80
C THR A 232 -12.74 18.29 12.29
N SER A 233 -12.36 19.53 12.05
CA SER A 233 -13.22 20.55 11.42
C SER A 233 -13.34 20.40 9.89
N ILE A 234 -12.86 19.29 9.33
CA ILE A 234 -12.92 18.98 7.89
C ILE A 234 -14.28 18.37 7.51
N VAL A 235 -15.03 17.84 8.48
CA VAL A 235 -16.35 17.25 8.26
C VAL A 235 -17.40 17.92 9.14
N GLU A 236 -18.62 17.99 8.62
CA GLU A 236 -19.78 18.32 9.45
C GLU A 236 -20.11 17.15 10.38
N ARG A 237 -19.88 17.34 11.68
CA ARG A 237 -19.92 16.26 12.68
C ARG A 237 -21.22 15.45 12.68
N ALA A 238 -22.37 16.11 12.69
CA ALA A 238 -23.67 15.42 12.74
C ALA A 238 -23.89 14.51 11.53
N ALA A 239 -23.60 15.00 10.32
CA ALA A 239 -23.74 14.21 9.10
C ALA A 239 -22.65 13.14 8.96
N TYR A 240 -21.45 13.40 9.51
CA TYR A 240 -20.38 12.42 9.54
C TYR A 240 -20.66 11.27 10.51
N ASP A 241 -21.22 11.55 11.69
CA ASP A 241 -21.56 10.54 12.68
C ASP A 241 -22.61 9.56 12.13
N GLU A 242 -23.60 10.06 11.38
CA GLU A 242 -24.59 9.23 10.66
C GLU A 242 -23.92 8.35 9.59
N PHE A 243 -23.06 8.95 8.74
CA PHE A 243 -22.30 8.22 7.73
C PHE A 243 -21.39 7.15 8.37
N TYR A 244 -20.70 7.49 9.46
CA TYR A 244 -19.77 6.59 10.14
C TYR A 244 -20.51 5.41 10.78
N LYS A 245 -21.69 5.65 11.33
CA LYS A 245 -22.56 4.59 11.85
C LYS A 245 -23.03 3.64 10.74
N GLU A 246 -23.56 4.18 9.64
CA GLU A 246 -23.99 3.39 8.46
C GLU A 246 -22.85 2.52 7.91
N MET A 247 -21.66 3.09 7.80
CA MET A 247 -20.46 2.40 7.34
C MET A 247 -20.04 1.28 8.32
N THR A 248 -20.04 1.55 9.62
CA THR A 248 -19.66 0.58 10.66
C THR A 248 -20.62 -0.60 10.70
N GLU A 249 -21.94 -0.34 10.74
CA GLU A 249 -22.98 -1.39 10.74
C GLU A 249 -22.86 -2.31 9.52
N THR A 250 -22.52 -1.76 8.35
CA THR A 250 -22.36 -2.55 7.12
C THR A 250 -21.06 -3.36 7.13
N LEU A 251 -19.99 -2.83 7.72
CA LEU A 251 -18.69 -3.51 7.82
C LEU A 251 -18.69 -4.63 8.87
N GLU A 252 -19.42 -4.45 9.96
CA GLU A 252 -19.56 -5.44 11.03
C GLU A 252 -20.52 -6.58 10.69
N GLN A 253 -21.27 -6.47 9.58
CA GLN A 253 -22.23 -7.50 9.19
C GLN A 253 -21.56 -8.87 9.01
N SER A 254 -22.01 -9.84 9.80
CA SER A 254 -21.65 -11.26 9.71
C SER A 254 -22.86 -12.09 9.28
N TYR A 255 -22.59 -13.29 8.78
CA TYR A 255 -23.61 -14.27 8.44
C TYR A 255 -23.48 -15.47 9.36
N GLU A 256 -24.55 -15.80 10.06
CA GLU A 256 -24.64 -17.01 10.88
C GLU A 256 -25.03 -18.19 10.00
N VAL A 257 -24.15 -19.20 9.91
CA VAL A 257 -24.47 -20.49 9.27
C VAL A 257 -24.27 -21.59 10.31
N GLY A 258 -25.36 -21.96 10.98
CA GLY A 258 -25.33 -22.89 12.09
C GLY A 258 -24.60 -22.28 13.31
N PRO A 259 -23.70 -23.01 13.98
CA PRO A 259 -22.98 -22.50 15.15
C PRO A 259 -21.76 -21.61 14.81
N VAL A 260 -21.52 -21.34 13.53
CA VAL A 260 -20.33 -20.61 13.07
C VAL A 260 -20.75 -19.29 12.43
N GLU A 261 -20.22 -18.19 12.97
CA GLU A 261 -20.32 -16.87 12.37
C GLU A 261 -19.22 -16.69 11.32
N PHE A 262 -19.64 -16.34 10.10
CA PHE A 262 -18.72 -16.03 9.02
C PHE A 262 -18.73 -14.54 8.73
N PRO A 263 -17.55 -13.90 8.61
CA PRO A 263 -17.46 -12.55 8.07
C PRO A 263 -18.05 -12.50 6.66
N ARG A 264 -18.74 -11.40 6.32
CA ARG A 264 -19.28 -11.16 4.98
C ARG A 264 -18.28 -11.39 3.84
N SER A 265 -17.02 -11.04 4.04
CA SER A 265 -15.97 -11.20 3.02
C SER A 265 -15.62 -12.65 2.76
N VAL A 266 -15.62 -13.47 3.81
CA VAL A 266 -15.43 -14.92 3.69
C VAL A 266 -16.62 -15.53 2.95
N MET A 267 -17.86 -15.13 3.28
CA MET A 267 -19.03 -15.60 2.56
C MET A 267 -19.02 -15.21 1.08
N PHE A 268 -18.69 -13.95 0.78
CA PHE A 268 -18.53 -13.50 -0.60
C PHE A 268 -17.48 -14.34 -1.35
N ALA A 269 -16.31 -14.55 -0.75
CA ALA A 269 -15.25 -15.35 -1.35
C ALA A 269 -15.69 -16.80 -1.57
N LEU A 270 -16.40 -17.40 -0.63
CA LEU A 270 -16.96 -18.75 -0.78
C LEU A 270 -17.97 -18.79 -1.94
N VAL A 271 -18.94 -17.89 -1.99
CA VAL A 271 -19.97 -17.90 -3.04
C VAL A 271 -19.37 -17.67 -4.43
N VAL A 272 -18.44 -16.73 -4.56
CA VAL A 272 -17.87 -16.36 -5.85
C VAL A 272 -16.82 -17.37 -6.33
N ALA A 273 -16.01 -17.90 -5.41
CA ALA A 273 -14.87 -18.72 -5.78
C ALA A 273 -15.16 -20.22 -5.74
N LEU A 274 -16.05 -20.70 -4.87
CA LEU A 274 -16.22 -22.14 -4.67
C LEU A 274 -16.58 -22.87 -5.97
N GLY A 275 -17.48 -22.32 -6.79
CA GLY A 275 -17.81 -22.91 -8.10
C GLY A 275 -16.59 -23.07 -9.02
N PRO A 276 -15.92 -21.96 -9.40
CA PRO A 276 -14.71 -22.02 -10.22
C PRO A 276 -13.57 -22.88 -9.63
N LEU A 277 -13.40 -22.88 -8.30
CA LEU A 277 -12.34 -23.63 -7.63
C LEU A 277 -12.65 -25.14 -7.51
N LEU A 278 -13.93 -25.53 -7.45
CA LEU A 278 -14.33 -26.94 -7.45
C LEU A 278 -14.41 -27.53 -8.86
N LEU A 279 -14.54 -26.69 -9.89
CA LEU A 279 -14.71 -27.15 -11.28
C LEU A 279 -13.61 -28.15 -11.71
N PRO A 280 -12.31 -27.93 -11.44
CA PRO A 280 -11.30 -28.90 -11.81
C PRO A 280 -11.46 -30.24 -11.09
N PHE A 281 -11.87 -30.25 -9.82
CA PHE A 281 -12.08 -31.49 -9.07
C PHE A 281 -13.19 -32.36 -9.67
N ILE A 282 -14.15 -31.73 -10.34
CA ILE A 282 -15.27 -32.41 -11.01
C ILE A 282 -14.86 -32.87 -12.41
N LEU A 283 -14.12 -32.03 -13.15
CA LEU A 283 -13.84 -32.24 -14.56
C LEU A 283 -12.53 -33.00 -14.83
N THR A 284 -11.63 -33.09 -13.86
CA THR A 284 -10.30 -33.69 -14.04
C THR A 284 -9.98 -34.68 -12.93
N SER A 285 -9.32 -35.79 -13.29
CA SER A 285 -8.80 -36.75 -12.33
C SER A 285 -7.49 -36.23 -11.75
N PHE A 286 -7.51 -35.79 -10.50
CA PHE A 286 -6.31 -35.39 -9.78
C PHE A 286 -5.58 -36.59 -9.20
N GLN A 287 -4.26 -36.55 -9.27
CA GLN A 287 -3.47 -37.34 -8.35
C GLN A 287 -3.51 -36.71 -6.94
N PRO A 288 -3.41 -37.49 -5.85
CA PRO A 288 -3.56 -36.96 -4.49
C PRO A 288 -2.63 -35.79 -4.14
N TRP A 289 -1.40 -35.77 -4.65
CA TRP A 289 -0.44 -34.67 -4.41
C TRP A 289 -0.78 -33.39 -5.19
N GLU A 290 -1.31 -33.51 -6.41
CA GLU A 290 -1.79 -32.37 -7.21
C GLU A 290 -3.04 -31.76 -6.58
N ALA A 291 -3.95 -32.60 -6.07
CA ALA A 291 -5.09 -32.13 -5.29
C ALA A 291 -4.63 -31.33 -4.07
N THR A 292 -3.60 -31.83 -3.35
CA THR A 292 -3.09 -31.17 -2.14
C THR A 292 -2.44 -29.81 -2.45
N SER A 293 -1.61 -29.72 -3.49
CA SER A 293 -1.00 -28.44 -3.90
C SER A 293 -2.06 -27.46 -4.40
N TYR A 294 -3.07 -27.95 -5.13
CA TYR A 294 -4.18 -27.15 -5.63
C TYR A 294 -5.04 -26.60 -4.48
N VAL A 295 -5.38 -27.41 -3.46
CA VAL A 295 -6.10 -26.93 -2.26
C VAL A 295 -5.30 -25.85 -1.52
N ALA A 296 -4.00 -26.07 -1.30
CA ALA A 296 -3.14 -25.13 -0.59
C ALA A 296 -3.09 -23.76 -1.32
N TYR A 297 -2.97 -23.78 -2.64
CA TYR A 297 -3.02 -22.59 -3.48
C TYR A 297 -4.39 -21.89 -3.40
N ASN A 298 -5.48 -22.65 -3.54
CA ASN A 298 -6.84 -22.10 -3.55
C ASN A 298 -7.27 -21.52 -2.20
N LEU A 299 -6.75 -22.04 -1.09
CA LEU A 299 -6.99 -21.46 0.23
C LEU A 299 -6.46 -20.02 0.30
N VAL A 300 -5.29 -19.76 -0.29
CA VAL A 300 -4.76 -18.40 -0.42
C VAL A 300 -5.63 -17.57 -1.37
N THR A 301 -6.08 -18.14 -2.48
CA THR A 301 -6.98 -17.43 -3.42
C THR A 301 -8.31 -17.04 -2.78
N LEU A 302 -8.93 -17.92 -1.98
CA LEU A 302 -10.13 -17.60 -1.21
C LEU A 302 -9.88 -16.44 -0.25
N PHE A 303 -8.76 -16.48 0.46
CA PHE A 303 -8.36 -15.39 1.35
C PHE A 303 -8.16 -14.06 0.59
N VAL A 304 -7.46 -14.09 -0.55
CA VAL A 304 -7.25 -12.91 -1.40
C VAL A 304 -8.58 -12.31 -1.87
N LEU A 305 -9.54 -13.15 -2.26
CA LEU A 305 -10.87 -12.68 -2.68
C LEU A 305 -11.66 -12.07 -1.52
N ALA A 306 -11.55 -12.63 -0.32
CA ALA A 306 -12.17 -12.06 0.88
C ALA A 306 -11.58 -10.68 1.20
N VAL A 307 -10.25 -10.56 1.21
CA VAL A 307 -9.58 -9.27 1.42
C VAL A 307 -9.92 -8.28 0.32
N PHE A 308 -9.96 -8.72 -0.94
CA PHE A 308 -10.32 -7.87 -2.07
C PHE A 308 -11.74 -7.29 -1.92
N TYR A 309 -12.69 -8.11 -1.46
CA TYR A 309 -14.04 -7.63 -1.16
C TYR A 309 -14.06 -6.55 -0.08
N ASP A 310 -13.36 -6.76 1.04
CA ASP A 310 -13.30 -5.76 2.12
C ASP A 310 -12.66 -4.45 1.65
N VAL A 311 -11.60 -4.54 0.85
CA VAL A 311 -10.96 -3.36 0.21
C VAL A 311 -11.91 -2.67 -0.76
N PHE A 312 -12.68 -3.42 -1.55
CA PHE A 312 -13.67 -2.86 -2.47
C PHE A 312 -14.77 -2.11 -1.72
N VAL A 313 -15.30 -2.68 -0.64
CA VAL A 313 -16.31 -2.01 0.18
C VAL A 313 -15.74 -0.75 0.85
N LEU A 314 -14.50 -0.79 1.34
CA LEU A 314 -13.84 0.40 1.88
C LEU A 314 -13.71 1.50 0.81
N ILE A 315 -13.28 1.14 -0.40
CA ILE A 315 -13.19 2.07 -1.53
C ILE A 315 -14.57 2.66 -1.86
N TYR A 316 -15.62 1.84 -1.86
CA TYR A 316 -16.99 2.31 -2.08
C TYR A 316 -17.40 3.37 -1.07
N TYR A 317 -17.23 3.12 0.23
CA TYR A 317 -17.54 4.11 1.27
C TYR A 317 -16.68 5.36 1.18
N PHE A 318 -15.41 5.23 0.81
CA PHE A 318 -14.56 6.39 0.55
C PHE A 318 -15.09 7.25 -0.61
N VAL A 319 -15.50 6.62 -1.72
CA VAL A 319 -16.10 7.33 -2.85
C VAL A 319 -17.42 7.99 -2.46
N GLU A 320 -18.20 7.35 -1.59
CA GLU A 320 -19.46 7.88 -1.08
C GLU A 320 -19.24 9.06 -0.13
N LEU A 321 -18.24 9.01 0.76
CA LEU A 321 -17.79 10.15 1.56
C LEU A 321 -17.42 11.33 0.67
N LEU A 322 -16.70 11.07 -0.43
CA LEU A 322 -16.38 12.09 -1.43
C LEU A 322 -17.59 12.55 -2.25
N ARG A 323 -18.70 11.81 -2.27
CA ARG A 323 -19.95 12.19 -2.94
C ARG A 323 -20.82 13.09 -2.08
N ARG A 324 -20.98 12.77 -0.80
CA ARG A 324 -21.81 13.53 0.13
C ARG A 324 -21.21 14.93 0.38
N ASP A 325 -22.05 15.92 0.65
CA ASP A 325 -21.64 17.29 0.93
C ASP A 325 -21.28 17.50 2.42
N ILE A 326 -20.61 16.50 3.02
CA ILE A 326 -20.22 16.50 4.44
C ILE A 326 -18.82 17.12 4.62
N LEU A 327 -18.01 17.13 3.56
CA LEU A 327 -16.62 17.61 3.58
C LEU A 327 -16.55 19.12 3.39
N GLN A 328 -15.99 19.81 4.38
CA GLN A 328 -15.72 21.24 4.36
C GLN A 328 -14.25 21.51 4.03
N TYR A 329 -14.02 22.44 3.09
CA TYR A 329 -12.66 22.79 2.66
C TYR A 329 -12.01 23.73 3.68
N GLN A 330 -10.90 23.28 4.28
CA GLN A 330 -10.09 24.10 5.17
C GLN A 330 -8.74 24.43 4.51
N PRO A 331 -8.49 25.68 4.08
CA PRO A 331 -7.31 26.02 3.28
C PRO A 331 -5.98 25.87 4.06
N PHE A 332 -6.00 26.18 5.36
CA PHE A 332 -4.85 26.08 6.25
C PHE A 332 -5.30 25.44 7.57
N HIS A 333 -4.70 24.30 7.91
CA HIS A 333 -4.81 23.69 9.24
C HIS A 333 -3.45 23.88 9.93
N PRO A 334 -3.40 24.26 11.24
CA PRO A 334 -2.15 24.51 11.96
C PRO A 334 -1.17 23.32 11.97
N ASP A 335 -1.65 22.12 11.66
CA ASP A 335 -0.84 20.89 11.60
C ASP A 335 -0.25 20.57 10.20
N GLU A 336 -0.28 21.51 9.24
CA GLU A 336 0.04 21.25 7.81
C GLU A 336 -0.95 20.32 7.06
N HIS A 337 -2.12 20.09 7.65
CA HIS A 337 -3.20 19.26 7.09
C HIS A 337 -4.15 20.02 6.15
N GLY A 338 -3.77 21.23 5.70
CA GLY A 338 -4.61 22.07 4.83
C GLY A 338 -5.19 21.32 3.62
N GLY A 339 -6.51 21.42 3.47
CA GLY A 339 -7.32 20.75 2.46
C GLY A 339 -7.74 19.33 2.86
N PHE A 340 -7.87 18.44 1.87
CA PHE A 340 -8.19 17.02 2.07
C PHE A 340 -6.95 16.13 2.06
N ARG A 341 -5.86 16.59 2.69
CA ARG A 341 -4.52 15.97 2.56
C ARG A 341 -4.45 14.57 3.15
N ASP A 342 -5.23 14.27 4.19
CA ASP A 342 -5.29 12.93 4.78
C ASP A 342 -6.03 11.94 3.90
N LEU A 343 -7.13 12.38 3.27
CA LEU A 343 -7.81 11.64 2.22
C LEU A 343 -6.88 11.43 1.01
N GLY A 344 -6.02 12.41 0.70
CA GLY A 344 -4.94 12.27 -0.27
C GLY A 344 -3.89 11.22 0.12
N ARG A 345 -3.51 11.12 1.39
CA ARG A 345 -2.59 10.06 1.87
C ARG A 345 -3.22 8.68 1.76
N PHE A 346 -4.50 8.54 2.11
CA PHE A 346 -5.25 7.31 1.87
C PHE A 346 -5.25 6.96 0.37
N ALA A 347 -5.54 7.95 -0.48
CA ALA A 347 -5.56 7.76 -1.93
C ALA A 347 -4.23 7.20 -2.48
N MET A 348 -3.12 7.75 -1.99
CA MET A 348 -1.77 7.29 -2.33
C MET A 348 -1.48 5.86 -1.87
N ARG A 349 -1.98 5.42 -0.70
CA ARG A 349 -1.78 4.04 -0.22
C ARG A 349 -2.47 3.03 -1.12
N VAL A 350 -3.72 3.32 -1.52
CA VAL A 350 -4.45 2.48 -2.47
C VAL A 350 -3.73 2.44 -3.82
N ASN A 351 -3.18 3.56 -4.31
CA ASN A 351 -2.38 3.55 -5.55
C ASN A 351 -1.18 2.62 -5.47
N VAL A 352 -0.47 2.57 -4.34
CA VAL A 352 0.68 1.65 -4.21
C VAL A 352 0.22 0.19 -4.23
N ILE A 353 -0.94 -0.12 -3.65
CA ILE A 353 -1.54 -1.46 -3.72
C ILE A 353 -1.95 -1.79 -5.16
N LEU A 354 -2.57 -0.84 -5.87
CA LEU A 354 -2.91 -0.99 -7.28
C LEU A 354 -1.67 -1.22 -8.13
N PHE A 355 -0.61 -0.43 -7.94
CA PHE A 355 0.65 -0.63 -8.63
C PHE A 355 1.21 -2.06 -8.46
N VAL A 356 1.25 -2.56 -7.22
CA VAL A 356 1.71 -3.93 -6.94
C VAL A 356 0.79 -4.97 -7.59
N ALA A 357 -0.53 -4.74 -7.58
CA ALA A 357 -1.49 -5.60 -8.28
C ALA A 357 -1.31 -5.57 -9.80
N GLY A 358 -1.08 -4.39 -10.39
CA GLY A 358 -0.79 -4.24 -11.81
C GLY A 358 0.49 -4.97 -12.20
N MET A 359 1.56 -4.85 -11.42
CA MET A 359 2.82 -5.57 -11.66
C MET A 359 2.61 -7.08 -11.62
N TYR A 360 1.74 -7.58 -10.72
CA TYR A 360 1.39 -9.00 -10.69
C TYR A 360 0.56 -9.43 -11.92
N VAL A 361 -0.40 -8.61 -12.35
CA VAL A 361 -1.18 -8.88 -13.57
C VAL A 361 -0.27 -8.96 -14.80
N ALA A 362 0.66 -8.00 -14.94
CA ALA A 362 1.67 -8.01 -15.98
C ALA A 362 2.55 -9.27 -15.90
N TYR A 363 3.10 -9.57 -14.71
CA TYR A 363 3.87 -10.80 -14.48
C TYR A 363 3.11 -12.05 -14.91
N ARG A 364 1.85 -12.19 -14.50
CA ARG A 364 1.02 -13.37 -14.82
C ARG A 364 0.75 -13.47 -16.31
N PHE A 365 0.51 -12.35 -16.97
CA PHE A 365 0.33 -12.31 -18.42
C PHE A 365 1.54 -12.89 -19.15
N TYR A 366 2.76 -12.55 -18.75
CA TYR A 366 3.98 -13.12 -19.36
C TYR A 366 4.27 -14.54 -18.91
N ALA A 367 4.31 -14.76 -17.60
CA ALA A 367 4.75 -16.02 -17.01
C ALA A 367 3.81 -17.20 -17.34
N GLU A 368 2.53 -16.92 -17.54
CA GLU A 368 1.53 -17.95 -17.87
C GLU A 368 0.82 -17.67 -19.20
N GLY A 369 0.37 -16.43 -19.43
CA GLY A 369 -0.49 -16.10 -20.58
C GLY A 369 0.21 -16.28 -21.93
N VAL A 370 1.38 -15.66 -22.11
CA VAL A 370 2.18 -15.76 -23.35
C VAL A 370 2.64 -17.19 -23.59
N VAL A 371 3.08 -17.88 -22.53
CA VAL A 371 3.52 -19.28 -22.60
C VAL A 371 2.37 -20.19 -23.04
N ARG A 372 1.18 -20.06 -22.45
CA ARG A 372 0.03 -20.88 -22.83
C ARG A 372 -0.49 -20.54 -24.23
N LEU A 373 -0.32 -19.32 -24.71
CA LEU A 373 -0.72 -18.95 -26.07
C LEU A 373 0.10 -19.69 -27.15
N SER A 374 1.32 -20.14 -26.82
CA SER A 374 2.12 -20.97 -27.73
C SER A 374 1.76 -22.46 -27.67
N GLU A 375 1.45 -22.98 -26.47
CA GLU A 375 1.09 -24.39 -26.25
C GLU A 375 -0.32 -24.69 -26.78
N THR A 376 -1.28 -23.82 -26.48
CA THR A 376 -2.60 -23.83 -27.11
C THR A 376 -2.52 -23.02 -28.38
N SER A 377 -2.29 -23.69 -29.53
CA SER A 377 -2.85 -23.13 -30.76
C SER A 377 -4.32 -22.84 -30.44
N LEU A 378 -4.75 -21.58 -30.60
CA LEU A 378 -6.11 -21.07 -30.31
C LEU A 378 -7.13 -21.69 -31.29
N SER A 379 -7.04 -22.99 -31.49
CA SER A 379 -7.69 -23.84 -32.46
C SER A 379 -9.18 -23.99 -32.16
N SER A 380 -9.60 -23.71 -30.93
CA SER A 380 -11.00 -23.62 -30.52
C SER A 380 -11.37 -22.21 -30.04
N PRO A 381 -12.50 -21.65 -30.50
CA PRO A 381 -13.05 -20.40 -29.98
C PRO A 381 -13.22 -20.40 -28.45
N ILE A 382 -13.52 -21.56 -27.85
CA ILE A 382 -13.69 -21.70 -26.40
C ILE A 382 -12.33 -21.54 -25.70
N ALA A 383 -11.27 -22.13 -26.25
CA ALA A 383 -9.92 -21.98 -25.71
C ALA A 383 -9.45 -20.53 -25.82
N ALA A 384 -9.74 -19.85 -26.93
CA ALA A 384 -9.42 -18.44 -27.11
C ALA A 384 -10.19 -17.53 -26.15
N LEU A 385 -11.48 -17.79 -25.96
CA LEU A 385 -12.30 -17.04 -25.01
C LEU A 385 -11.85 -17.28 -23.57
N THR A 386 -11.49 -18.52 -23.21
CA THR A 386 -10.96 -18.87 -21.90
C THR A 386 -9.63 -18.14 -21.67
N TRP A 387 -8.69 -18.21 -22.61
CA TRP A 387 -7.42 -17.50 -22.51
C TRP A 387 -7.63 -15.98 -22.37
N GLY A 388 -8.49 -15.39 -23.20
CA GLY A 388 -8.83 -13.97 -23.13
C GLY A 388 -9.42 -13.59 -21.77
N ALA A 389 -10.36 -14.38 -21.26
CA ALA A 389 -10.97 -14.14 -19.94
C ALA A 389 -9.97 -14.23 -18.78
N PHE A 390 -9.02 -15.18 -18.81
CA PHE A 390 -8.07 -15.39 -17.73
C PHE A 390 -6.85 -14.47 -17.77
N TYR A 391 -6.45 -13.95 -18.93
CA TYR A 391 -5.21 -13.17 -19.09
C TYR A 391 -5.45 -11.72 -19.54
N ILE A 392 -6.36 -11.49 -20.50
CA ILE A 392 -6.73 -10.13 -20.93
C ILE A 392 -7.76 -9.51 -19.98
N GLY A 393 -8.71 -10.32 -19.48
CA GLY A 393 -9.74 -9.89 -18.53
C GLY A 393 -9.17 -9.16 -17.31
N PRO A 394 -8.20 -9.74 -16.57
CA PRO A 394 -7.56 -9.05 -15.45
C PRO A 394 -6.82 -7.77 -15.84
N LEU A 395 -6.22 -7.71 -17.02
CA LEU A 395 -5.54 -6.50 -17.51
C LEU A 395 -6.53 -5.37 -17.77
N VAL A 396 -7.62 -5.66 -18.49
CA VAL A 396 -8.71 -4.69 -18.73
C VAL A 396 -9.37 -4.27 -17.42
N GLY A 397 -9.61 -5.23 -16.52
CA GLY A 397 -10.13 -4.98 -15.18
C GLY A 397 -9.22 -4.05 -14.36
N TYR A 398 -7.90 -4.27 -14.40
CA TYR A 398 -6.92 -3.41 -13.75
C TYR A 398 -6.94 -1.99 -14.33
N ILE A 399 -6.92 -1.83 -15.66
CA ILE A 399 -6.97 -0.51 -16.32
C ILE A 399 -8.25 0.23 -15.93
N GLY A 400 -9.41 -0.46 -15.97
CA GLY A 400 -10.70 0.11 -15.60
C GLY A 400 -10.75 0.54 -14.13
N LEU A 401 -10.28 -0.32 -13.22
CA LEU A 401 -10.24 -0.03 -11.79
C LEU A 401 -9.31 1.14 -11.47
N THR A 402 -8.13 1.19 -12.07
CA THR A 402 -7.17 2.28 -11.90
C THR A 402 -7.72 3.60 -12.43
N ALA A 403 -8.34 3.60 -13.62
CA ALA A 403 -8.98 4.80 -14.17
C ALA A 403 -10.15 5.29 -13.30
N PHE A 404 -11.01 4.37 -12.86
CA PHE A 404 -12.10 4.66 -11.93
C PHE A 404 -11.57 5.26 -10.62
N TRP A 405 -10.54 4.66 -10.06
CA TRP A 405 -9.93 5.10 -8.81
C TRP A 405 -9.29 6.47 -8.94
N LEU A 406 -8.50 6.72 -9.97
CA LEU A 406 -7.84 8.02 -10.20
C LEU A 406 -8.86 9.15 -10.39
N TYR A 407 -9.96 8.86 -11.09
CA TYR A 407 -11.06 9.80 -11.26
C TYR A 407 -11.72 10.16 -9.91
N HIS A 408 -12.12 9.15 -9.14
CA HIS A 408 -12.87 9.39 -7.91
C HIS A 408 -12.01 9.89 -6.76
N SER A 409 -10.76 9.45 -6.65
CA SER A 409 -9.86 9.89 -5.60
C SER A 409 -9.27 11.27 -5.93
N PHE A 410 -8.54 11.45 -7.02
CA PHE A 410 -7.81 12.70 -7.24
C PHE A 410 -8.65 13.77 -7.93
N LEU A 411 -9.32 13.45 -9.04
CA LEU A 411 -10.00 14.46 -9.85
C LEU A 411 -11.25 15.01 -9.12
N ARG A 412 -12.01 14.14 -8.46
CA ARG A 412 -13.18 14.57 -7.69
C ARG A 412 -12.78 15.39 -6.46
N MET A 413 -11.77 14.96 -5.70
CA MET A 413 -11.24 15.75 -4.58
C MET A 413 -10.74 17.11 -5.06
N HIS A 414 -10.01 17.16 -6.18
CA HIS A 414 -9.55 18.42 -6.78
C HIS A 414 -10.71 19.37 -7.08
N ARG A 415 -11.77 18.90 -7.75
CA ARG A 415 -12.96 19.71 -8.04
C ARG A 415 -13.64 20.22 -6.77
N LYS A 416 -13.73 19.39 -5.73
CA LYS A 416 -14.28 19.81 -4.42
C LYS A 416 -13.40 20.86 -3.74
N MET A 417 -12.09 20.71 -3.76
CA MET A 417 -11.15 21.69 -3.20
C MET A 417 -11.20 23.02 -3.97
N GLU A 418 -11.32 22.98 -5.30
CA GLU A 418 -11.45 24.20 -6.11
C GLU A 418 -12.78 24.93 -5.82
N LYS A 419 -13.89 24.19 -5.74
CA LYS A 419 -15.20 24.75 -5.37
C LYS A 419 -15.17 25.34 -3.95
N GLY A 420 -14.64 24.59 -2.99
CA GLY A 420 -14.52 25.04 -1.60
C GLY A 420 -13.63 26.27 -1.46
N LYS A 421 -12.52 26.33 -2.20
CA LYS A 421 -11.65 27.52 -2.27
C LYS A 421 -12.42 28.74 -2.79
N LYS A 422 -13.20 28.60 -3.87
CA LYS A 422 -14.04 29.69 -4.40
C LYS A 422 -15.09 30.15 -3.40
N GLN A 423 -15.78 29.22 -2.74
CA GLN A 423 -16.80 29.54 -1.73
C GLN A 423 -16.21 30.25 -0.51
N GLN A 424 -15.04 29.82 -0.02
CA GLN A 424 -14.37 30.48 1.10
C GLN A 424 -13.94 31.89 0.74
N ILE A 425 -13.44 32.05 -0.48
CA ILE A 425 -13.08 33.35 -1.06
C ILE A 425 -14.32 34.27 -1.12
N GLU A 426 -15.45 33.79 -1.65
CA GLU A 426 -16.69 34.55 -1.74
C GLU A 426 -17.26 34.91 -0.36
N LYS A 427 -17.20 33.99 0.60
CA LYS A 427 -17.65 34.21 1.99
C LYS A 427 -16.84 35.32 2.64
N ASN A 428 -15.51 35.25 2.58
CA ASN A 428 -14.63 36.28 3.13
C ASN A 428 -14.87 37.65 2.45
N GLN A 429 -15.15 37.68 1.14
CA GLN A 429 -15.53 38.92 0.45
C GLN A 429 -16.87 39.50 0.93
N ARG A 430 -17.87 38.65 1.23
CA ARG A 430 -19.15 39.10 1.75
C ARG A 430 -19.01 39.63 3.17
N GLU A 431 -18.29 38.92 4.03
CA GLU A 431 -18.04 39.34 5.41
C GLU A 431 -17.26 40.68 5.46
N ALA A 432 -16.27 40.87 4.60
CA ALA A 432 -15.59 42.16 4.47
C ALA A 432 -16.56 43.30 4.08
N ARG A 433 -17.46 43.05 3.12
CA ARG A 433 -18.48 44.03 2.69
C ARG A 433 -19.56 44.30 3.74
N GLU A 434 -19.90 43.33 4.57
CA GLU A 434 -20.92 43.46 5.61
C GLU A 434 -20.37 44.10 6.90
N THR A 435 -19.06 43.99 7.14
CA THR A 435 -18.39 44.58 8.30
C THR A 435 -17.98 46.05 8.08
N ASP A 436 -18.07 46.55 6.84
CA ASP A 436 -17.94 47.96 6.53
C ASP A 436 -19.13 48.76 7.12
N GLN A 437 -18.90 49.30 8.31
CA GLN A 437 -19.64 50.45 8.84
C GLN A 437 -19.72 51.56 7.78
N PRO A 438 -20.79 52.39 7.78
CA PRO A 438 -20.94 53.51 6.85
C PRO A 438 -19.97 54.63 7.24
N TYR A 439 -18.69 54.45 6.95
CA TYR A 439 -17.75 55.54 6.77
C TYR A 439 -17.05 55.35 5.44
N SER A 440 -17.35 56.28 4.54
CA SER A 440 -16.73 56.42 3.23
C SER A 440 -15.20 56.39 3.35
N SER A 441 -14.58 55.27 2.98
CA SER A 441 -13.27 55.34 2.35
C SER A 441 -13.25 54.39 1.16
N GLU A 442 -13.24 55.04 0.00
CA GLU A 442 -12.82 54.55 -1.30
C GLU A 442 -11.81 53.39 -1.22
N PHE A 443 -11.97 52.42 -2.11
CA PHE A 443 -11.14 51.21 -2.31
C PHE A 443 -9.66 51.60 -2.53
N THR A 444 -8.93 51.92 -1.46
CA THR A 444 -7.61 52.59 -1.58
C THR A 444 -6.45 51.77 -1.03
N ASP A 445 -6.67 50.78 -0.15
CA ASP A 445 -5.56 50.00 0.39
C ASP A 445 -5.55 48.53 -0.07
N THR A 446 -4.88 48.31 -1.21
CA THR A 446 -4.62 46.99 -1.79
C THR A 446 -3.67 46.12 -0.95
N ARG A 447 -3.17 46.59 0.20
CA ARG A 447 -2.31 45.80 1.10
C ARG A 447 -3.04 45.25 2.31
N ALA A 448 -4.02 45.97 2.88
CA ALA A 448 -4.74 45.55 4.07
C ALA A 448 -5.80 44.46 3.76
N ASP A 449 -6.54 44.61 2.66
CA ASP A 449 -7.54 43.61 2.21
C ASP A 449 -6.92 42.43 1.44
N ALA A 450 -5.65 42.54 1.06
CA ALA A 450 -4.97 41.53 0.25
C ALA A 450 -4.36 40.39 1.06
N GLU A 451 -4.06 40.52 2.36
CA GLU A 451 -3.38 39.44 3.11
C GLU A 451 -4.23 38.15 3.25
N PRO A 452 -5.53 38.20 3.60
CA PRO A 452 -6.39 37.01 3.61
C PRO A 452 -6.64 36.44 2.21
N TRP A 453 -6.65 37.30 1.19
CA TRP A 453 -6.90 36.94 -0.20
C TRP A 453 -5.68 36.30 -0.89
N GLN A 454 -4.50 36.91 -0.74
CA GLN A 454 -3.23 36.44 -1.29
C GLN A 454 -2.79 35.14 -0.62
N SER A 455 -3.04 34.97 0.68
CA SER A 455 -2.84 33.68 1.36
C SER A 455 -3.75 32.60 0.76
N LEU A 456 -5.03 32.90 0.50
CA LEU A 456 -5.93 31.95 -0.19
C LEU A 456 -5.52 31.67 -1.64
N GLN A 457 -4.91 32.60 -2.38
CA GLN A 457 -4.39 32.32 -3.72
C GLN A 457 -3.34 31.18 -3.70
N GLY A 458 -2.48 31.14 -2.68
CA GLY A 458 -1.51 30.06 -2.45
C GLY A 458 -2.09 28.76 -1.90
N ALA A 459 -3.36 28.74 -1.47
CA ALA A 459 -3.97 27.57 -0.85
C ALA A 459 -4.03 26.36 -1.80
N PRO A 460 -3.77 25.14 -1.29
CA PRO A 460 -3.66 23.94 -2.11
C PRO A 460 -5.00 23.62 -2.78
N THR A 461 -4.96 23.36 -4.09
CA THR A 461 -6.13 22.94 -4.88
C THR A 461 -6.14 21.44 -5.15
N TRP A 462 -5.06 20.74 -4.83
CA TRP A 462 -4.93 19.30 -5.02
C TRP A 462 -4.72 18.60 -3.67
N PRO A 463 -5.26 17.37 -3.49
CA PRO A 463 -5.08 16.61 -2.25
C PRO A 463 -3.63 16.16 -2.04
N ILE A 464 -2.82 16.19 -3.11
CA ILE A 464 -1.39 15.88 -3.10
C ILE A 464 -0.58 16.96 -3.82
N LYS A 465 0.74 17.01 -3.58
CA LYS A 465 1.65 17.92 -4.31
C LYS A 465 1.63 17.56 -5.80
N ARG A 466 1.65 18.55 -6.70
CA ARG A 466 1.61 18.35 -8.17
C ARG A 466 2.70 17.39 -8.68
N GLN A 467 3.91 17.47 -8.14
CA GLN A 467 5.02 16.56 -8.47
C GLN A 467 4.69 15.08 -8.14
N SER A 468 3.97 14.84 -7.05
CA SER A 468 3.52 13.50 -6.66
C SER A 468 2.44 12.96 -7.59
N LEU A 469 1.65 13.82 -8.23
CA LEU A 469 0.57 13.42 -9.14
C LEU A 469 1.12 12.88 -10.45
N VAL A 470 2.17 13.51 -10.99
CA VAL A 470 2.92 12.97 -12.13
C VAL A 470 3.51 11.62 -11.77
N GLY A 471 4.10 11.49 -10.57
CA GLY A 471 4.61 10.22 -10.06
C GLY A 471 3.54 9.12 -10.02
N VAL A 472 2.34 9.43 -9.54
CA VAL A 472 1.20 8.48 -9.54
C VAL A 472 0.87 7.99 -10.93
N ILE A 473 0.67 8.93 -11.88
CA ILE A 473 0.29 8.57 -13.24
C ILE A 473 1.37 7.68 -13.88
N VAL A 474 2.65 8.03 -13.68
CA VAL A 474 3.77 7.24 -14.20
C VAL A 474 3.78 5.85 -13.57
N ILE A 475 3.69 5.76 -12.25
CA ILE A 475 3.68 4.48 -11.51
C ILE A 475 2.53 3.59 -11.99
N ASP A 476 1.32 4.12 -12.12
CA ASP A 476 0.14 3.34 -12.52
C ASP A 476 0.17 2.91 -14.00
N THR A 477 0.88 3.68 -14.83
CA THR A 477 1.07 3.39 -16.26
C THR A 477 2.18 2.34 -16.50
N VAL A 478 3.16 2.22 -15.60
CA VAL A 478 4.27 1.27 -15.74
C VAL A 478 3.78 -0.18 -15.91
N PRO A 479 2.86 -0.72 -15.09
CA PRO A 479 2.34 -2.06 -15.30
C PRO A 479 1.64 -2.25 -16.65
N ILE A 480 0.94 -1.22 -17.14
CA ILE A 480 0.25 -1.24 -18.43
C ILE A 480 1.30 -1.33 -19.55
N VAL A 481 2.28 -0.43 -19.55
CA VAL A 481 3.38 -0.43 -20.53
C VAL A 481 4.15 -1.74 -20.46
N ALA A 482 4.47 -2.22 -19.25
CA ALA A 482 5.13 -3.50 -19.06
C ALA A 482 4.35 -4.65 -19.68
N SER A 483 3.00 -4.63 -19.62
CA SER A 483 2.13 -5.64 -20.22
C SER A 483 2.07 -5.62 -21.76
N PHE A 484 2.52 -4.53 -22.40
CA PHE A 484 2.53 -4.39 -23.86
C PHE A 484 3.92 -4.40 -24.49
N VAL A 485 4.98 -4.16 -23.70
CA VAL A 485 6.35 -3.95 -24.20
C VAL A 485 7.29 -5.13 -23.90
N LEU A 486 7.07 -5.85 -22.79
CA LEU A 486 7.85 -7.06 -22.49
C LEU A 486 7.42 -8.25 -23.37
#